data_AF-A0A1Q7I4M6-F1
#
_entry.id   AF-A0A1Q7I4M6-F1
#
_cell.length_a   1.000
_cell.length_b   1.000
_cell.length_c   1.000
_cell.angle_alpha   90.00
_cell.angle_beta   90.00
_cell.angle_gamma   90.00
#
_symmetry.space_group_name_H-M   'P 1'
#
loop_
_entity.id
_entity.type
_entity.pdbx_description
1 polymer ?
#
loop_
_entity_poly.entity_id
_entity_poly.type
_entity_poly.pdbx_seq_one_letter_code
_entity_poly.pdbx_strand_id
1 'polypeptide(L)'
;MLVDGSVLRNAPGVLSLPVPALLLSGTREDADEYLPRVPSAKGWLRKDPTYPELERALAAAGAIAPPLTRPRARMIAIALFAVILILAAIAVIWLAFN
;
A
#
# COMPACT_ATOMS: atom_id res chain seq x y z
N MET A 1 -10.44 5.36 0.49
CA MET A 1 -11.38 6.49 0.44
C MET A 1 -10.73 7.73 1.05
N LEU A 2 -11.10 8.94 0.65
CA LEU A 2 -10.57 10.21 1.18
C LEU A 2 -11.65 10.90 2.00
N VAL A 3 -11.33 11.37 3.20
CA VAL A 3 -12.28 12.04 4.12
C VAL A 3 -11.74 13.42 4.46
N ASP A 4 -12.45 14.49 4.10
CA ASP A 4 -12.04 15.86 4.49
C ASP A 4 -12.41 16.14 5.95
N GLY A 5 -11.42 16.47 6.77
CA GLY A 5 -11.57 16.80 8.19
C GLY A 5 -12.44 18.03 8.44
N SER A 6 -12.56 18.95 7.47
CA SER A 6 -13.49 20.09 7.58
C SER A 6 -14.96 19.66 7.67
N VAL A 7 -15.31 18.52 7.09
CA VAL A 7 -16.67 17.93 7.19
C VAL A 7 -16.90 17.40 8.61
N LEU A 8 -15.86 16.88 9.27
CA LEU A 8 -15.93 16.34 10.62
C LEU A 8 -16.08 17.43 11.69
N ARG A 9 -15.61 18.65 11.41
CA ARG A 9 -15.81 19.79 12.31
C ARG A 9 -17.29 20.07 12.59
N ASN A 10 -18.15 19.86 11.59
CA ASN A 10 -19.59 20.15 11.70
C ASN A 10 -20.46 18.89 11.82
N ALA A 11 -19.94 17.71 11.50
CA ALA A 11 -20.66 16.45 11.67
C ALA A 11 -20.59 15.98 13.12
N PRO A 12 -21.69 15.61 13.78
CA PRO A 12 -21.64 14.98 15.09
C PRO A 12 -21.25 13.50 15.00
N GLY A 13 -20.48 13.01 15.98
CA GLY A 13 -20.22 11.59 16.17
C GLY A 13 -19.00 11.02 15.44
N VAL A 14 -18.98 9.68 15.37
CA VAL A 14 -17.91 8.86 14.78
C VAL A 14 -18.34 8.43 13.37
N LEU A 15 -17.49 8.68 12.38
CA LEU A 15 -17.70 8.28 11.00
C LEU A 15 -17.08 6.90 10.75
N SER A 16 -17.93 5.88 10.67
CA SER A 16 -17.51 4.52 10.32
C SER A 16 -17.70 4.29 8.83
N LEU A 17 -16.61 4.05 8.10
CA LEU A 17 -16.64 3.74 6.67
C LEU A 17 -16.36 2.25 6.45
N PRO A 18 -17.02 1.60 5.47
CA PRO A 18 -16.83 0.17 5.18
C PRO A 18 -15.47 -0.14 4.52
N VAL A 19 -14.67 0.89 4.22
CA VAL A 19 -13.39 0.77 3.51
C VAL A 19 -12.30 1.58 4.22
N PRO A 20 -11.02 1.21 4.06
CA PRO A 20 -9.89 2.02 4.56
C PRO A 20 -9.96 3.47 4.03
N ALA A 21 -9.75 4.41 4.93
CA ALA A 21 -9.79 5.84 4.63
C ALA A 21 -8.45 6.53 4.93
N LEU A 22 -8.21 7.64 4.24
CA LEU A 22 -7.19 8.62 4.61
C LEU A 22 -7.89 9.92 4.99
N LEU A 23 -7.53 10.46 6.15
CA LEU A 23 -8.03 11.74 6.61
C LEU A 23 -7.26 12.88 5.94
N LEU A 24 -7.96 13.81 5.30
CA LEU A 24 -7.41 15.04 4.76
C LEU A 24 -7.60 16.16 5.77
N SER A 25 -6.52 16.76 6.26
CA SER A 25 -6.59 17.94 7.14
C SER A 25 -5.50 18.95 6.82
N GLY A 26 -5.72 20.22 7.15
CA GLY A 26 -4.74 21.28 6.89
C GLY A 26 -3.52 21.20 7.80
N THR A 27 -3.72 20.82 9.06
CA THR A 27 -2.69 20.75 10.11
C THR A 27 -2.66 19.39 10.77
N ARG A 28 -1.56 19.11 11.49
CA ARG A 28 -1.43 17.86 12.24
C ARG A 28 -2.30 17.87 13.49
N GLU A 29 -2.45 19.04 14.12
CA GLU A 29 -3.27 19.25 15.29
C GLU A 29 -4.75 18.90 15.00
N ASP A 30 -5.29 19.40 13.89
CA ASP A 30 -6.65 19.05 13.46
C ASP A 30 -6.78 17.55 13.12
N ALA A 31 -5.72 16.96 12.54
CA ALA A 31 -5.72 15.54 12.23
C ALA A 31 -5.79 14.67 13.48
N ASP A 32 -5.03 15.01 14.52
CA ASP A 32 -5.01 14.29 15.79
C ASP A 32 -6.36 14.41 16.52
N GLU A 33 -7.07 15.53 16.36
CA GLU A 33 -8.45 15.71 16.86
C GLU A 33 -9.46 14.81 16.12
N TYR A 34 -9.33 14.67 14.79
CA TYR A 34 -10.32 14.00 13.96
C TYR A 34 -10.05 12.51 13.71
N LEU A 35 -8.81 12.04 13.81
CA LEU A 35 -8.47 10.63 13.64
C LEU A 35 -9.27 9.70 14.56
N PRO A 36 -9.44 9.98 15.87
CA PRO A 36 -10.28 9.17 16.75
C PRO A 36 -11.74 9.08 16.31
N ARG A 37 -12.21 10.07 15.52
CA ARG A 37 -13.58 10.17 15.03
C ARG A 37 -13.77 9.42 13.71
N VAL A 38 -12.71 8.90 13.10
CA VAL A 38 -12.75 8.09 11.86
C VAL A 38 -11.96 6.80 12.09
N PRO A 39 -12.54 5.76 12.71
CA PRO A 39 -11.83 4.52 13.07
C PRO A 39 -11.28 3.76 11.85
N SER A 40 -11.89 3.96 10.68
CA SER A 40 -11.43 3.39 9.41
C SER A 40 -10.23 4.13 8.80
N ALA A 41 -9.86 5.30 9.36
CA ALA A 41 -8.72 6.06 8.89
C ALA A 41 -7.42 5.32 9.21
N LYS A 42 -6.60 5.11 8.18
CA LYS A 42 -5.27 4.49 8.29
C LYS A 42 -4.14 5.52 8.40
N GLY A 43 -4.50 6.80 8.49
CA GLY A 43 -3.56 7.90 8.63
C GLY A 43 -4.17 9.22 8.17
N TRP A 44 -3.32 10.24 8.19
CA TRP A 44 -3.64 11.59 7.76
C TRP A 44 -2.73 12.04 6.60
N LEU A 45 -3.28 12.90 5.76
CA LEU A 45 -2.59 13.55 4.66
C LEU A 45 -2.94 15.04 4.65
N ARG A 46 -1.94 15.91 4.46
CA ARG A 46 -2.18 17.34 4.28
C ARG A 46 -2.90 17.62 2.96
N LYS A 47 -3.61 18.74 2.84
CA LYS A 47 -4.38 19.07 1.62
C LYS A 47 -3.50 19.29 0.38
N ASP A 48 -2.27 19.77 0.55
CA ASP A 48 -1.30 19.97 -0.53
C ASP A 48 -0.04 19.11 -0.36
N PRO A 49 -0.16 17.77 -0.35
CA PRO A 49 0.96 16.89 -0.07
C PRO A 49 1.97 16.90 -1.21
N THR A 50 3.25 16.73 -0.90
CA THR A 50 4.21 16.38 -1.96
C THR A 50 3.94 14.97 -2.47
N TYR A 51 4.35 14.66 -3.71
CA TYR A 51 4.19 13.31 -4.26
C TYR A 51 4.74 12.21 -3.34
N PRO A 52 5.95 12.33 -2.74
CA PRO A 52 6.46 11.32 -1.82
C PRO A 52 5.67 11.19 -0.51
N GLU A 53 4.95 12.22 -0.08
CA GLU A 53 4.06 12.14 1.09
C GLU A 53 2.77 11.40 0.74
N LEU A 54 2.19 11.69 -0.43
CA LEU A 54 1.00 10.99 -0.94
C LEU A 54 1.29 9.50 -1.14
N GLU A 55 2.42 9.16 -1.76
CA GLU A 55 2.83 7.76 -1.99
C GLU A 55 2.95 6.99 -0.67
N ARG A 56 3.61 7.58 0.34
CA ARG A 56 3.73 6.97 1.68
C ARG A 56 2.38 6.81 2.37
N ALA A 57 1.50 7.79 2.28
CA ALA A 57 0.18 7.72 2.90
C ALA A 57 -0.71 6.65 2.24
N LEU A 58 -0.68 6.56 0.91
CA LEU A 58 -1.40 5.53 0.16
C LEU A 58 -0.84 4.12 0.43
N ALA A 59 0.49 3.98 0.55
CA ALA A 59 1.12 2.73 0.95
C ALA A 59 0.71 2.31 2.37
N ALA A 60 0.72 3.25 3.33
CA ALA A 60 0.28 3.01 4.71
C ALA A 60 -1.21 2.65 4.79
N ALA A 61 -2.05 3.23 3.92
CA ALA A 61 -3.47 2.90 3.81
C ALA A 61 -3.74 1.55 3.11
N GLY A 62 -2.70 0.88 2.60
CA GLY A 62 -2.84 -0.37 1.84
C GLY A 62 -3.47 -0.18 0.46
N ALA A 63 -3.52 1.06 -0.04
CA ALA A 63 -4.07 1.39 -1.36
C ALA A 63 -3.06 1.14 -2.50
N ILE A 64 -1.77 1.06 -2.17
CA ILE A 64 -0.70 0.70 -3.10
C ILE A 64 -0.18 -0.68 -2.70
N ALA A 65 -0.21 -1.63 -3.63
CA ALA A 65 0.47 -2.90 -3.44
C ALA A 65 1.94 -2.62 -3.12
N PRO A 66 2.51 -3.20 -2.05
CA PRO A 66 3.87 -2.89 -1.63
C PRO A 66 4.80 -3.05 -2.84
N PRO A 67 5.63 -2.04 -3.17
CA PRO A 67 6.58 -2.19 -4.26
C PRO A 67 7.40 -3.43 -3.96
N LEU A 68 7.39 -4.40 -4.89
CA LEU A 68 8.24 -5.59 -4.80
C LEU A 68 9.65 -5.08 -4.54
N THR A 69 10.10 -5.18 -3.29
CA THR A 69 11.38 -4.61 -2.90
C THR A 69 12.42 -5.26 -3.80
N ARG A 70 13.31 -4.45 -4.41
CA ARG A 70 14.38 -4.94 -5.30
C ARG A 70 15.05 -6.26 -4.84
N PRO A 71 15.33 -6.50 -3.55
CA PRO A 71 15.86 -7.79 -3.10
C PRO A 71 14.89 -8.97 -3.28
N ARG A 72 13.58 -8.81 -3.00
CA ARG A 72 12.57 -9.86 -3.21
C ARG A 72 12.38 -10.16 -4.70
N ALA A 73 12.31 -9.13 -5.54
CA ALA A 73 12.23 -9.31 -6.99
C ALA A 73 13.45 -10.05 -7.54
N ARG A 74 14.65 -9.72 -7.06
CA ARG A 74 15.90 -10.42 -7.42
C ARG A 74 15.88 -11.88 -6.99
N MET A 75 15.40 -12.17 -5.78
CA MET A 75 15.31 -13.53 -5.26
C MET A 75 14.32 -14.39 -6.08
N ILE A 76 13.17 -13.83 -6.43
CA ILE A 76 12.18 -14.48 -7.30
C ILE A 76 12.76 -14.73 -8.70
N ALA A 77 13.47 -13.76 -9.27
CA ALA A 77 14.11 -13.91 -10.57
C ALA A 77 15.16 -15.04 -10.57
N ILE A 78 15.99 -15.13 -9.53
CA ILE A 78 16.98 -16.21 -9.38
C ILE A 78 16.28 -17.57 -9.25
N ALA A 79 15.22 -17.65 -8.44
CA ALA A 79 14.47 -18.89 -8.26
C ALA A 79 13.84 -19.37 -9.58
N LEU A 80 13.22 -18.47 -10.35
CA LEU A 80 12.64 -18.79 -11.66
C LEU A 80 13.72 -19.25 -12.64
N PHE A 81 14.85 -18.56 -12.69
CA PHE A 81 15.97 -18.94 -13.55
C PHE A 81 16.51 -20.34 -13.22
N ALA A 82 16.63 -20.67 -11.93
CA ALA A 82 17.05 -22.00 -11.49
C ALA A 82 16.04 -23.09 -11.89
N VAL A 83 14.74 -22.84 -11.76
CA VAL A 83 13.69 -23.77 -12.19
C VAL A 83 13.77 -24.02 -13.69
N ILE A 84 13.94 -22.97 -14.50
CA ILE A 84 14.09 -23.10 -15.96
C ILE A 84 15.33 -23.93 -16.31
N LEU A 85 16.46 -23.71 -15.63
CA LEU A 85 17.67 -24.49 -15.83
C LEU A 85 17.48 -25.98 -15.51
N ILE A 86 16.79 -26.29 -14.41
CA ILE A 86 16.50 -27.68 -14.02
C ILE A 86 15.61 -28.34 -15.08
N LEU A 87 14.54 -27.67 -15.51
CA LEU A 87 13.65 -28.18 -16.55
C LEU A 87 14.38 -28.40 -17.89
N ALA A 88 15.25 -27.47 -18.28
CA ALA A 88 16.06 -27.59 -19.47
C ALA A 88 17.03 -28.78 -19.38
N ALA A 89 17.69 -28.98 -18.24
CA ALA A 89 18.58 -30.12 -18.02
C ALA A 89 17.82 -31.46 -18.11
N ILE A 90 16.63 -31.54 -17.50
CA ILE A 90 15.78 -32.73 -17.59
C ILE A 90 15.39 -33.00 -19.05
N ALA A 91 15.00 -31.96 -19.80
CA ALA A 91 14.64 -32.10 -21.22
C ALA A 91 15.80 -32.59 -22.08
N VAL A 92 17.01 -32.08 -21.86
CA VAL A 92 18.22 -32.51 -22.58
C VAL A 92 18.57 -33.97 -22.27
N ILE A 93 18.51 -34.35 -20.99
CA ILE A 93 18.73 -35.74 -20.58
C ILE A 93 17.68 -36.65 -21.25
N TRP A 94 16.41 -36.28 -21.19
CA TRP A 94 15.35 -37.07 -21.80
C TRP A 94 15.56 -37.26 -23.31
N LEU A 95 15.94 -36.20 -24.02
CA LEU A 95 16.27 -36.25 -25.46
C LEU A 95 17.52 -37.12 -25.76
N ALA A 96 18.48 -37.18 -24.84
CA ALA A 96 19.70 -37.96 -25.03
C ALA A 96 19.50 -39.47 -24.80
N PHE A 97 18.50 -39.85 -23.99
CA PHE A 97 18.23 -41.24 -23.61
C PHE A 97 16.99 -41.85 -24.29
N ASN A 98 16.29 -41.09 -25.13
CA ASN A 98 15.14 -41.53 -25.92
C ASN A 98 15.34 -41.23 -27.40
#